data_AF-F8LFJ7-F1
#
_entry.id   AF-F8LFJ7-F1
#
_cell.length_a   1.000
_cell.length_b   1.000
_cell.length_c   1.000
_cell.angle_alpha   90.00
_cell.angle_beta   90.00
_cell.angle_gamma   90.00
#
_symmetry.space_group_name_H-M   'P 1'
#
loop_
_entity.id
_entity.type
_entity.pdbx_description
1 polymer ?
#
loop_
_entity_poly.entity_id
_entity_poly.type
_entity_poly.pdbx_seq_one_letter_code
_entity_poly.pdbx_strand_id
1 'polypeptide(L)'
;MIVDRKQFFKELVCMTVDLFERLPVGKVLSQTTDDRLKLRPPGAHPDEQEFLKRCTGCDACMVACPVHAIIIEDLERRDPLLYPKENPCIRCPGTPCITACPTEALHKSFGTALLRQVKNSH
;
A
#
# COMPACT_ATOMS: atom_id res chain seq x y z
N MET A 1 -34.96 22.50 -40.37
CA MET A 1 -34.35 21.30 -39.76
C MET A 1 -33.64 21.72 -38.49
N ILE A 2 -34.24 21.49 -37.33
CA ILE A 2 -33.64 21.78 -36.02
C ILE A 2 -32.81 20.54 -35.65
N VAL A 3 -31.48 20.64 -35.78
CA VAL A 3 -30.57 19.55 -35.40
C VAL A 3 -30.42 19.61 -33.88
N ASP A 4 -30.86 18.56 -33.19
CA ASP A 4 -30.82 18.44 -31.74
C ASP A 4 -29.35 18.43 -31.24
N ARG A 5 -28.97 19.52 -30.58
CA ARG A 5 -27.61 19.75 -30.04
C ARG A 5 -27.17 18.67 -29.05
N LYS A 6 -28.11 18.02 -28.34
CA LYS A 6 -27.79 16.96 -27.37
C LYS A 6 -27.50 15.65 -28.07
N GLN A 7 -28.23 15.34 -29.14
CA GLN A 7 -27.97 14.16 -29.95
C GLN A 7 -26.62 14.25 -30.66
N PHE A 8 -26.29 15.42 -31.22
CA PHE A 8 -25.00 15.64 -31.89
C PHE A 8 -23.79 15.54 -30.93
N PHE A 9 -23.92 16.08 -29.71
CA PHE A 9 -22.88 15.95 -28.68
C PHE A 9 -22.71 14.51 -28.21
N LYS A 10 -23.80 13.73 -28.10
CA LYS A 10 -23.76 12.33 -27.68
C LYS A 10 -23.05 11.43 -28.69
N GLU A 11 -23.33 11.62 -29.98
CA GLU A 11 -22.67 10.89 -31.07
C GLU A 11 -21.17 11.20 -31.14
N LEU A 12 -20.79 12.48 -30.97
CA LEU A 12 -19.38 12.90 -30.97
C LEU A 12 -18.60 12.33 -29.77
N VAL A 13 -19.23 12.28 -28.59
CA VAL A 13 -18.64 11.67 -27.39
C VAL A 13 -18.52 10.15 -27.56
N CYS A 14 -19.52 9.46 -28.11
CA CYS A 14 -19.41 8.02 -28.41
C CYS A 14 -18.29 7.73 -29.42
N MET A 15 -18.22 8.47 -30.53
CA MET A 15 -17.16 8.26 -31.54
C MET A 15 -15.76 8.48 -30.98
N THR A 16 -15.58 9.44 -30.06
CA THR A 16 -14.27 9.72 -29.46
C THR A 16 -13.88 8.68 -28.40
N VAL A 17 -14.84 8.17 -27.63
CA VAL A 17 -14.63 7.06 -26.69
C VAL A 17 -14.30 5.76 -27.44
N ASP A 18 -15.07 5.41 -28.47
CA ASP A 18 -14.83 4.21 -29.29
C ASP A 18 -13.46 4.26 -30.00
N LEU A 19 -13.01 5.45 -30.41
CA LEU A 19 -11.69 5.64 -30.99
C LEU A 19 -10.58 5.47 -29.93
N PHE A 20 -10.79 5.97 -28.72
CA PHE A 20 -9.84 5.84 -27.62
C PHE A 20 -9.69 4.38 -27.18
N GLU A 21 -10.77 3.59 -27.19
CA GLU A 21 -10.73 2.14 -26.88
C GLU A 21 -10.02 1.31 -27.95
N ARG A 22 -10.04 1.74 -29.21
CA ARG A 22 -9.35 1.06 -30.32
C ARG A 22 -7.86 1.37 -30.39
N LEU A 23 -7.39 2.39 -29.68
CA LEU A 23 -5.96 2.68 -29.58
C LEU A 23 -5.32 1.76 -28.53
N PRO A 24 -4.20 1.08 -28.85
CA PRO A 24 -3.50 0.19 -27.91
C PRO A 24 -3.00 0.92 -26.65
N VAL A 25 -2.92 2.25 -26.70
CA VAL A 25 -2.57 3.13 -25.56
C VAL A 25 -3.66 3.13 -24.48
N GLY A 26 -4.94 2.99 -24.83
CA GLY A 26 -6.04 2.99 -23.85
C GLY A 26 -5.98 1.83 -22.86
N LYS A 27 -5.52 0.65 -23.31
CA LYS A 27 -5.27 -0.52 -22.46
C LYS A 27 -4.05 -0.37 -21.55
N VAL A 28 -3.06 0.43 -21.94
CA VAL A 28 -1.86 0.67 -21.13
C VAL A 28 -2.18 1.61 -19.95
N LEU A 29 -3.11 2.54 -20.14
CA LEU A 29 -3.53 3.48 -19.10
C LEU A 29 -4.43 2.84 -18.03
N SER A 30 -5.15 1.75 -18.34
CA SER A 30 -6.06 1.10 -17.38
C SER A 30 -5.39 0.13 -16.41
N GLN A 31 -4.10 -0.18 -16.61
CA GLN A 31 -3.35 -1.16 -15.80
C GLN A 31 -2.66 -0.56 -14.57
N THR A 32 -2.71 0.76 -14.37
CA THR A 32 -2.22 1.38 -13.13
C THR A 32 -3.31 1.38 -12.08
N THR A 33 -3.91 0.24 -11.77
CA THR A 33 -4.44 0.06 -10.41
C THR A 33 -3.23 0.15 -9.50
N ASP A 34 -3.24 1.05 -8.53
CA ASP A 34 -2.16 1.40 -7.61
C ASP A 34 -1.38 0.19 -7.06
N ASP A 35 -0.43 -0.33 -7.84
CA ASP A 35 0.40 -1.51 -7.53
C ASP A 35 1.63 -1.12 -6.71
N ARG A 36 1.40 -0.19 -5.77
CA ARG A 36 2.34 0.09 -4.69
C ARG A 36 2.27 -1.09 -3.76
N LEU A 37 3.23 -2.00 -3.89
CA LEU A 37 3.45 -3.06 -2.92
C LEU A 37 3.56 -2.44 -1.52
N LYS A 38 2.48 -2.52 -0.75
CA LYS A 38 2.42 -2.05 0.64
C LYS A 38 2.81 -3.21 1.54
N LEU A 39 3.73 -2.96 2.48
CA LEU A 39 4.18 -3.98 3.43
C LEU A 39 3.95 -3.51 4.86
N ARG A 40 3.73 -4.45 5.78
CA ARG A 40 3.73 -4.16 7.20
C ARG A 40 5.14 -3.78 7.69
N PRO A 41 5.28 -2.95 8.75
CA PRO A 41 6.56 -2.67 9.37
C PRO A 41 7.28 -3.95 9.87
N PRO A 42 8.61 -3.89 10.06
CA PRO A 42 9.37 -5.03 10.55
C PRO A 42 8.85 -5.50 11.92
N GLY A 43 8.75 -6.82 12.10
CA GLY A 43 8.26 -7.38 13.35
C GLY A 43 6.74 -7.36 13.50
N ALA A 44 5.97 -6.97 12.48
CA ALA A 44 4.52 -7.09 12.54
C ALA A 44 4.07 -8.54 12.72
N HIS A 45 3.04 -8.72 13.55
CA HIS A 45 2.39 -10.01 13.75
C HIS A 45 1.98 -10.63 12.39
N PRO A 46 2.24 -11.93 12.14
CA PRO A 46 2.01 -12.55 10.83
C PRO A 46 0.53 -12.74 10.48
N ASP A 47 -0.33 -12.88 11.50
CA ASP A 47 -1.77 -12.84 11.33
C ASP A 47 -2.25 -11.38 11.38
N GLU A 48 -2.90 -10.95 10.31
CA GLU A 48 -3.36 -9.57 10.11
C GLU A 48 -4.44 -9.17 11.13
N GLN A 49 -5.35 -10.08 11.49
CA GLN A 49 -6.40 -9.75 12.45
C GLN A 49 -5.82 -9.55 13.85
N GLU A 50 -4.85 -10.38 14.22
CA GLU A 50 -4.15 -10.25 15.49
C GLU A 50 -3.25 -9.00 15.52
N PHE A 51 -2.63 -8.64 14.40
CA PHE A 51 -1.94 -7.34 14.27
C PHE A 51 -2.89 -6.18 14.54
N LEU A 52 -4.04 -6.15 13.85
CA LEU A 52 -5.04 -5.08 13.98
C LEU A 52 -5.65 -4.99 15.39
N LYS A 53 -5.76 -6.11 16.11
CA LYS A 53 -6.21 -6.12 17.52
C LYS A 53 -5.17 -5.52 18.47
N ARG A 54 -3.88 -5.72 18.19
CA ARG A 54 -2.77 -5.26 19.04
C ARG A 54 -2.34 -3.84 18.72
N CYS A 55 -2.41 -3.44 17.46
CA CYS A 55 -2.03 -2.09 17.03
C CYS A 55 -3.07 -1.09 17.56
N THR A 56 -2.65 -0.21 18.45
CA THR A 56 -3.53 0.83 19.02
C THR A 56 -3.50 2.14 18.24
N GLY A 57 -2.74 2.21 17.15
CA GLY A 57 -2.57 3.44 16.38
C GLY A 57 -1.74 4.52 17.07
N CYS A 58 -0.84 4.17 18.01
CA CYS A 58 -0.10 5.17 18.80
C CYS A 58 1.08 5.85 18.08
N ASP A 59 1.37 5.47 16.84
CA ASP A 59 2.44 5.99 15.97
C ASP A 59 3.87 5.95 16.52
N ALA A 60 4.09 5.30 17.66
CA ALA A 60 5.40 5.21 18.29
C ALA A 60 6.45 4.61 17.32
N CYS A 61 6.05 3.65 16.49
CA CYS A 61 6.92 3.07 15.47
C CYS A 61 7.30 4.05 14.35
N MET A 62 6.38 4.94 13.96
CA MET A 62 6.63 6.00 12.96
C MET A 62 7.65 6.99 13.50
N VAL A 63 7.44 7.50 14.71
CA VAL A 63 8.33 8.46 15.38
C VAL A 63 9.71 7.86 15.63
N ALA A 64 9.78 6.57 16.00
CA ALA A 64 11.05 5.90 16.26
C ALA A 64 11.82 5.52 14.99
N CYS A 65 11.24 5.65 13.79
CA CYS A 65 11.90 5.25 12.54
C CYS A 65 12.88 6.35 12.06
N PRO A 66 14.21 6.15 12.13
CA PRO A 66 15.17 7.22 11.82
C PRO A 66 15.18 7.64 10.35
N VAL A 67 14.78 6.71 9.46
CA VAL A 67 14.70 6.93 8.01
C VAL A 67 13.29 7.28 7.55
N HIS A 68 12.32 7.42 8.47
CA HIS A 68 10.94 7.78 8.15
C HIS A 68 10.29 6.90 7.07
N ALA A 69 10.59 5.59 7.10
CA ALA A 69 10.05 4.64 6.12
C ALA A 69 8.63 4.16 6.44
N ILE A 70 8.16 4.35 7.69
CA ILE A 70 6.82 3.97 8.12
C ILE A 70 5.87 5.15 7.89
N ILE A 71 4.82 4.90 7.13
CA ILE A 71 3.76 5.85 6.83
C ILE A 71 2.47 5.37 7.52
N ILE A 72 1.71 6.30 8.09
CA ILE A 72 0.41 6.01 8.68
C ILE A 72 -0.66 6.28 7.63
N GLU A 73 -1.35 5.23 7.20
CA GLU A 73 -2.57 5.32 6.40
C GLU A 73 -3.80 5.13 7.29
N ASP A 74 -5.00 5.25 6.69
CA ASP A 74 -6.28 5.12 7.38
C ASP A 74 -6.29 5.95 8.66
N LEU A 75 -6.54 7.26 8.57
CA LEU A 75 -6.42 8.18 9.70
C LEU A 75 -7.31 7.82 10.90
N GLU A 76 -8.33 6.99 10.70
CA GLU A 76 -9.19 6.47 11.78
C GLU A 76 -8.50 5.32 12.52
N ARG A 77 -7.96 4.33 11.79
CA ARG A 77 -7.28 3.16 12.39
C ARG A 77 -5.80 3.40 12.71
N ARG A 78 -5.21 4.42 12.10
CA ARG A 78 -3.80 4.78 12.12
C ARG A 78 -2.92 3.59 11.75
N ASP A 79 -3.12 3.11 10.53
CA ASP A 79 -2.55 1.86 10.04
C ASP A 79 -1.12 2.02 9.51
N PRO A 80 -0.09 1.44 10.17
CA PRO A 80 1.29 1.65 9.77
C PRO A 80 1.68 0.73 8.60
N LEU A 81 2.25 1.32 7.55
CA LEU A 81 2.64 0.66 6.31
C LEU A 81 4.02 1.15 5.82
N LEU A 82 4.65 0.33 4.99
CA LEU A 82 5.89 0.61 4.27
C LEU A 82 5.63 0.66 2.78
N TYR A 83 6.37 1.54 2.10
CA TYR A 83 6.39 1.68 0.66
C TYR A 83 7.81 1.48 0.13
N PRO A 84 8.28 0.24 -0.07
CA PRO A 84 9.67 -0.03 -0.39
C PRO A 84 10.17 0.64 -1.68
N LYS A 85 9.27 0.89 -2.64
CA LYS A 85 9.57 1.60 -3.88
C LYS A 85 9.84 3.11 -3.65
N GLU A 86 9.25 3.71 -2.62
CA GLU A 86 9.32 5.14 -2.33
C GLU A 86 10.40 5.43 -1.28
N ASN A 87 10.35 4.72 -0.15
CA ASN A 87 11.32 4.84 0.93
C ASN A 87 11.54 3.45 1.60
N PRO A 88 12.61 2.72 1.25
CA PRO A 88 12.83 1.37 1.74
C PRO A 88 13.25 1.33 3.20
N CYS A 89 12.72 0.35 3.94
CA CYS A 89 13.21 0.03 5.27
C CYS A 89 14.63 -0.54 5.21
N ILE A 90 15.59 0.13 5.86
CA ILE A 90 16.99 -0.28 5.89
C ILE A 90 17.34 -1.29 7.00
N ARG A 91 16.34 -1.73 7.80
CA ARG A 91 16.54 -2.58 9.00
C ARG A 91 17.59 -2.01 9.95
N CYS A 92 17.29 -0.86 10.53
CA CYS A 92 18.20 -0.17 11.45
C CYS A 92 18.69 -1.08 12.59
N PRO A 93 19.97 -0.95 12.99
CA PRO A 93 20.49 -1.61 14.19
C PRO A 93 19.62 -1.31 15.41
N GLY A 94 19.40 -2.31 16.27
CA GLY A 94 18.55 -2.17 17.47
C GLY A 94 17.04 -2.09 17.21
N THR A 95 16.60 -2.09 15.93
CA THR A 95 15.19 -2.13 15.52
C THR A 95 14.31 -1.16 16.34
N PRO A 96 14.55 0.16 16.29
CA PRO A 96 13.90 1.12 17.17
C PRO A 96 12.37 1.13 17.01
N CYS A 97 11.85 0.87 15.80
CA CYS A 97 10.41 0.72 15.56
C CYS A 97 9.77 -0.44 16.35
N ILE A 98 10.48 -1.57 16.49
CA ILE A 98 10.02 -2.72 17.29
C ILE A 98 10.10 -2.39 18.78
N THR A 99 11.24 -1.85 19.23
CA THR A 99 11.47 -1.50 20.64
C THR A 99 10.49 -0.42 21.14
N ALA A 100 10.06 0.48 20.26
CA ALA A 100 9.08 1.52 20.59
C ALA A 100 7.63 1.03 20.64
N CYS A 101 7.33 -0.20 20.20
CA CYS A 101 5.95 -0.71 20.18
C CYS A 101 5.54 -1.19 21.58
N PRO A 102 4.57 -0.54 22.25
CA PRO A 102 4.20 -0.87 23.63
C PRO A 102 3.30 -2.10 23.75
N THR A 103 2.58 -2.47 22.68
CA THR A 103 1.57 -3.53 22.67
C THR A 103 2.05 -4.82 22.02
N GLU A 104 3.33 -4.86 21.64
CA GLU A 104 3.93 -5.99 20.91
C GLU A 104 3.22 -6.33 19.59
N ALA A 105 2.50 -5.36 18.99
CA ALA A 105 2.04 -5.47 17.60
C ALA A 105 3.23 -5.61 16.65
N LEU A 106 4.35 -4.95 16.99
CA LEU A 106 5.68 -5.18 16.43
C LEU A 106 6.55 -5.89 17.48
N HIS A 107 7.06 -7.08 17.17
CA HIS A 107 7.91 -7.85 18.09
C HIS A 107 9.00 -8.63 17.34
N LYS A 108 10.15 -8.85 17.98
CA LYS A 108 11.33 -9.51 17.35
C LYS A 108 11.10 -10.97 16.96
N SER A 109 10.13 -11.64 17.58
CA SER A 109 9.73 -13.00 17.20
C SER A 109 9.01 -13.06 15.86
N PHE A 110 8.42 -11.94 15.44
CA PHE A 110 7.70 -11.82 14.18
C PHE A 110 8.62 -11.15 13.13
N GLY A 111 8.26 -11.22 11.84
CA GLY A 111 9.11 -10.67 10.77
C GLY A 111 10.16 -11.65 10.20
N THR A 112 10.16 -12.91 10.63
CA THR A 112 10.82 -14.01 9.90
C THR A 112 9.99 -14.52 8.71
N ALA A 113 8.97 -13.78 8.26
CA ALA A 113 8.13 -14.20 7.12
C ALA A 113 8.94 -14.49 5.85
N LEU A 114 10.08 -13.82 5.65
CA LEU A 114 11.03 -14.17 4.57
C LEU A 114 11.62 -15.59 4.71
N LEU A 115 11.81 -16.11 5.93
CA LEU A 115 12.27 -17.49 6.15
C LEU A 115 11.18 -18.53 5.81
N ARG A 116 9.89 -18.16 5.79
CA ARG A 116 8.81 -19.05 5.34
C ARG A 116 8.66 -19.05 3.82
N GLN A 117 8.87 -17.92 3.16
CA GLN A 117 8.76 -17.86 1.70
C GLN A 117 9.94 -18.52 0.97
N VAL A 118 11.16 -18.50 1.53
CA VAL A 118 12.31 -19.22 0.95
C VAL A 118 12.17 -20.74 1.06
N LYS A 119 11.48 -21.26 2.09
CA LYS A 119 11.31 -22.71 2.28
C LYS A 119 10.34 -23.37 1.29
N ASN A 120 9.60 -22.60 0.50
CA ASN A 120 8.65 -23.12 -0.49
C ASN A 120 9.14 -22.96 -1.94
N SER A 121 10.44 -22.75 -2.16
CA SER A 121 11.06 -22.67 -3.49
C SER A 121 12.00 -23.85 -3.80
N HIS A 122 11.82 -25.00 -3.14
CA HIS A 122 12.50 -26.26 -3.47
C HIS A 122 11.53 -27.42 -3.48
#